data_AF-A0A6A4ZNK8-F1
#
_entry.id   AF-A0A6A4ZNK8-F1
#
_cell.length_a   1.000
_cell.length_b   1.000
_cell.length_c   1.000
_cell.angle_alpha   90.00
_cell.angle_beta   90.00
_cell.angle_gamma   90.00
#
_symmetry.space_group_name_H-M   'P 1'
#
loop_
_entity.id
_entity.type
_entity.pdbx_description
1 polymer ?
#
loop_
_entity_poly.entity_id
_entity_poly.type
_entity_poly.pdbx_seq_one_letter_code
_entity_poly.pdbx_strand_id
1 'polypeptide(L)'
;MSTSQFSYSSARLRRVEYLQFGVFSPDEVRQMSVTKQIKVNDRIIPDGITRPETFINGQPVIGGIGDPRMGTCDFRARCKTCDCTYSGSGAKVNDCPGHFGHIELARPMFHVGFIKICKQILSCICFHCSKVLVDERDHRFRAAMRQKNGQRRLKMVYEICKNKGMCEYGDESNMEKVQEGWNLGLQGGITNEQAPKDVGHGGCGGRLPKYRQVGISLQVEFPETMEDIPGSGDKKQNLPADKVLSIFKNITDADCIALGFNPRWARPDWLILTLIPVPPPHVRPSVAIDGAARGEDDLTH
;
A
#
# COMPACT_ATOMS: atom_id res chain seq x y z
N MET A 1 7.05 -22.26 37.03
CA MET A 1 7.96 -21.49 36.14
C MET A 1 8.32 -22.42 35.00
N SER A 2 7.77 -22.22 33.79
CA SER A 2 8.00 -23.12 32.66
C SER A 2 9.45 -22.98 32.20
N THR A 3 10.26 -23.99 32.50
CA THR A 3 11.63 -24.17 32.01
C THR A 3 11.62 -24.55 30.54
N SER A 4 11.17 -23.65 29.68
CA SER A 4 11.35 -23.76 28.24
C SER A 4 12.77 -23.27 27.92
N GLN A 5 13.71 -24.21 27.75
CA GLN A 5 15.11 -23.89 27.48
C GLN A 5 15.24 -23.50 26.00
N PHE A 6 15.16 -22.20 25.70
CA PHE A 6 15.41 -21.69 24.37
C PHE A 6 16.89 -21.84 24.00
N SER A 7 17.16 -22.01 22.70
CA SER A 7 18.51 -22.02 22.13
C SER A 7 19.24 -20.72 22.45
N TYR A 8 20.55 -20.80 22.60
CA TYR A 8 21.37 -19.61 22.72
C TYR A 8 21.18 -18.71 21.49
N SER A 9 20.79 -17.46 21.74
CA SER A 9 20.73 -16.41 20.75
C SER A 9 21.63 -15.28 21.19
N SER A 10 22.38 -14.71 20.25
CA SER A 10 23.17 -13.50 20.49
C SER A 10 22.30 -12.26 20.68
N ALA A 11 21.01 -12.34 20.33
CA ALA A 11 20.08 -11.24 20.48
C ALA A 11 19.76 -10.98 21.97
N ARG A 12 19.86 -9.72 22.39
CA ARG A 12 19.50 -9.30 23.75
C ARG A 12 18.00 -9.46 23.98
N LEU A 13 17.63 -10.19 25.03
CA LEU A 13 16.24 -10.31 25.46
C LEU A 13 15.66 -8.95 25.85
N ARG A 14 14.53 -8.58 25.24
CA ARG A 14 13.75 -7.37 25.55
C ARG A 14 12.26 -7.70 25.59
N ARG A 15 11.48 -6.92 26.32
CA ARG A 15 10.02 -7.00 26.33
C ARG A 15 9.44 -6.00 25.33
N VAL A 16 8.31 -6.36 24.71
CA VAL A 16 7.58 -5.46 23.81
C VAL A 16 6.91 -4.37 24.64
N GLU A 17 7.17 -3.10 24.32
CA GLU A 17 6.61 -1.94 25.05
C GLU A 17 5.39 -1.35 24.32
N TYR A 18 5.44 -1.28 22.98
CA TYR A 18 4.39 -0.69 22.16
C TYR A 18 4.22 -1.48 20.86
N LEU A 19 3.01 -1.45 20.31
CA LEU A 19 2.67 -2.02 19.00
C LEU A 19 2.36 -0.89 18.01
N GLN A 20 3.17 -0.78 16.97
CA GLN A 20 2.94 0.16 15.88
C GLN A 20 2.21 -0.57 14.74
N PHE A 21 1.02 -0.09 14.40
CA PHE A 21 0.28 -0.57 13.24
C PHE A 21 0.63 0.26 12.00
N GLY A 22 0.59 -0.38 10.84
CA GLY A 22 0.89 0.24 9.56
C GLY A 22 0.32 -0.56 8.40
N VAL A 23 0.51 -0.04 7.19
CA VAL A 23 0.22 -0.73 5.93
C VAL A 23 1.56 -1.03 5.29
N PHE A 24 1.74 -2.26 4.81
CA PHE A 24 2.97 -2.65 4.14
C PHE A 24 3.17 -1.84 2.87
N SER A 25 4.34 -1.23 2.73
CA SER A 25 4.76 -0.68 1.45
C SER A 25 5.17 -1.83 0.50
N PRO A 26 5.01 -1.66 -0.83
CA PRO A 26 5.48 -2.66 -1.80
C PRO A 26 6.97 -3.00 -1.62
N ASP A 27 7.79 -2.01 -1.29
CA ASP A 27 9.23 -2.20 -1.10
C ASP A 27 9.54 -2.97 0.19
N GLU A 28 8.80 -2.74 1.26
CA GLU A 28 8.92 -3.49 2.51
C GLU A 28 8.53 -4.96 2.32
N VAL A 29 7.45 -5.25 1.58
CA VAL A 29 7.08 -6.63 1.21
C VAL A 29 8.22 -7.30 0.43
N ARG A 30 8.80 -6.59 -0.55
CA ARG A 30 9.90 -7.11 -1.34
C ARG A 30 11.13 -7.36 -0.45
N GLN A 31 11.48 -6.47 0.46
CA GLN A 31 12.64 -6.63 1.36
C GLN A 31 12.48 -7.76 2.37
N MET A 32 11.28 -7.90 2.95
CA MET A 32 10.95 -8.98 3.87
C MET A 32 10.97 -10.36 3.20
N SER A 33 10.76 -10.40 1.90
CA SER A 33 10.60 -11.65 1.18
C SER A 33 11.90 -12.42 0.93
N VAL A 34 11.88 -13.72 1.19
CA VAL A 34 13.01 -14.63 0.96
C VAL A 34 13.03 -15.26 -0.44
N THR A 35 11.96 -15.10 -1.22
CA THR A 35 11.85 -15.62 -2.59
C THR A 35 12.58 -14.71 -3.56
N LYS A 36 13.89 -14.55 -3.35
CA LYS A 36 14.76 -13.74 -4.20
C LYS A 36 15.15 -14.43 -5.49
N GLN A 37 15.46 -13.64 -6.51
CA GLN A 37 16.04 -14.13 -7.77
C GLN A 37 17.23 -15.05 -7.49
N ILE A 38 17.24 -16.23 -8.10
CA ILE A 38 18.30 -17.23 -7.90
C ILE A 38 18.56 -18.02 -9.18
N LYS A 39 19.82 -18.42 -9.39
CA LYS A 39 20.20 -19.32 -10.48
C LYS A 39 20.27 -20.75 -9.95
N VAL A 40 19.45 -21.65 -10.49
CA VAL A 40 19.40 -23.07 -10.13
C VAL A 40 19.53 -23.90 -11.41
N ASN A 41 20.54 -24.79 -11.47
CA ASN A 41 20.78 -25.68 -12.62
C ASN A 41 20.76 -24.93 -13.97
N ASP A 42 21.52 -23.83 -14.04
CA ASP A 42 21.61 -22.92 -15.19
C ASP A 42 20.34 -22.17 -15.62
N ARG A 43 19.25 -22.28 -14.84
CA ARG A 43 18.03 -21.50 -15.04
C ARG A 43 17.95 -20.36 -14.03
N ILE A 44 17.62 -19.17 -14.52
CA ILE A 44 17.38 -17.99 -13.68
C ILE A 44 15.89 -18.03 -13.29
N ILE A 45 15.65 -18.16 -11.99
CA ILE A 45 14.32 -18.02 -11.40
C ILE A 45 14.17 -16.54 -11.01
N PRO A 46 13.13 -15.84 -11.49
CA PRO A 46 12.89 -14.43 -11.18
C PRO A 46 12.60 -14.18 -9.69
N ASP A 47 12.54 -12.91 -9.31
CA ASP A 47 12.12 -12.50 -7.97
C ASP A 47 10.63 -12.85 -7.75
N GLY A 48 10.30 -13.34 -6.55
CA GLY A 48 8.94 -13.72 -6.18
C GLY A 48 8.57 -15.17 -6.55
N ILE A 49 7.30 -15.49 -6.30
CA ILE A 49 6.70 -16.77 -6.67
C ILE A 49 6.12 -16.62 -8.08
N THR A 50 6.70 -17.35 -9.03
CA THR A 50 6.29 -17.29 -10.44
C THR A 50 5.85 -18.64 -10.99
N ARG A 51 6.06 -19.72 -10.23
CA ARG A 51 5.66 -21.07 -10.61
C ARG A 51 4.43 -21.50 -9.84
N PRO A 52 3.40 -22.05 -10.52
CA PRO A 52 2.21 -22.55 -9.85
C PRO A 52 2.47 -23.89 -9.16
N GLU A 53 3.48 -24.65 -9.56
CA GLU A 53 3.74 -25.98 -8.98
C GLU A 53 4.34 -25.89 -7.58
N THR A 54 3.72 -26.55 -6.61
CA THR A 54 4.24 -26.66 -5.23
C THR A 54 5.33 -27.74 -5.13
N PHE A 55 5.08 -28.91 -5.72
CA PHE A 55 5.96 -30.08 -5.67
C PHE A 55 6.09 -30.73 -7.06
N ILE A 56 7.30 -31.13 -7.43
CA ILE A 56 7.58 -31.95 -8.62
C ILE A 56 8.33 -33.20 -8.15
N ASN A 57 7.82 -34.39 -8.48
CA ASN A 57 8.39 -35.68 -8.06
C ASN A 57 8.60 -35.79 -6.54
N GLY A 58 7.67 -35.23 -5.75
CA GLY A 58 7.74 -35.21 -4.28
C GLY A 58 8.76 -34.23 -3.70
N GLN A 59 9.44 -33.42 -4.52
CA GLN A 59 10.38 -32.40 -4.07
C GLN A 59 9.79 -31.00 -4.20
N PRO A 60 10.00 -30.10 -3.22
CA PRO A 60 9.50 -28.73 -3.28
C PRO A 60 10.16 -27.94 -4.41
N VAL A 61 9.36 -27.11 -5.09
CA VAL A 61 9.82 -26.33 -6.24
C VAL A 61 10.30 -24.95 -5.78
N ILE A 62 11.55 -24.60 -6.14
CA ILE A 62 12.08 -23.24 -5.94
C ILE A 62 11.36 -22.27 -6.88
N GLY A 63 10.95 -21.12 -6.36
CA GLY A 63 10.12 -20.13 -7.08
C GLY A 63 8.64 -20.51 -7.19
N GLY A 64 8.24 -21.62 -6.56
CA GLY A 64 6.85 -22.02 -6.40
C GLY A 64 6.28 -21.67 -5.03
N ILE A 65 5.00 -21.96 -4.81
CA ILE A 65 4.36 -21.70 -3.51
C ILE A 65 4.91 -22.59 -2.37
N GLY A 66 5.53 -23.71 -2.72
CA GLY A 66 6.23 -24.62 -1.80
C GLY A 66 7.72 -24.31 -1.62
N ASP A 67 8.19 -23.10 -1.97
CA ASP A 67 9.62 -22.78 -1.95
C ASP A 67 10.26 -23.10 -0.58
N PRO A 68 11.30 -23.96 -0.53
CA PRO A 68 11.88 -24.43 0.73
C PRO A 68 12.58 -23.32 1.53
N ARG A 69 12.79 -22.13 0.94
CA ARG A 69 13.27 -20.93 1.64
C ARG A 69 12.19 -20.32 2.54
N MET A 70 10.91 -20.49 2.21
CA MET A 70 9.79 -19.96 3.01
C MET A 70 9.55 -20.77 4.29
N GLY A 71 10.15 -21.96 4.38
CA GLY A 71 9.95 -22.91 5.46
C GLY A 71 9.66 -24.29 4.90
N THR A 72 9.44 -25.24 5.79
CA THR A 72 9.02 -26.59 5.44
C THR A 72 7.93 -27.03 6.41
N CYS A 73 7.08 -27.97 5.98
CA CYS A 73 6.14 -28.69 6.85
C CYS A 73 6.64 -30.09 7.19
N ASP A 74 7.71 -30.55 6.53
CA ASP A 74 8.25 -31.90 6.71
C ASP A 74 9.25 -31.92 7.87
N PHE A 75 9.03 -32.78 8.86
CA PHE A 75 9.87 -32.89 10.06
C PHE A 75 11.33 -33.31 9.80
N ARG A 76 11.60 -33.93 8.64
CA ARG A 76 12.94 -34.33 8.20
C ARG A 76 13.65 -33.25 7.37
N ALA A 77 12.88 -32.32 6.80
CA ALA A 77 13.42 -31.28 5.95
C ALA A 77 13.89 -30.09 6.80
N ARG A 78 14.83 -29.34 6.25
CA ARG A 78 15.34 -28.10 6.84
C ARG A 78 15.04 -26.92 5.93
N CYS A 79 14.68 -25.80 6.54
CA CYS A 79 14.44 -24.56 5.83
C CYS A 79 15.73 -24.05 5.19
N LYS A 80 15.67 -23.63 3.92
CA LYS A 80 16.87 -23.14 3.20
C LYS A 80 17.30 -21.72 3.61
N THR A 81 16.52 -21.04 4.45
CA THR A 81 16.84 -19.69 4.95
C THR A 81 17.49 -19.72 6.33
N CYS A 82 16.88 -20.41 7.30
CA CYS A 82 17.36 -20.44 8.68
C CYS A 82 17.98 -21.78 9.12
N ASP A 83 17.94 -22.81 8.26
CA ASP A 83 18.38 -24.18 8.55
C ASP A 83 17.69 -24.86 9.77
N CYS A 84 16.59 -24.27 10.25
CA CYS A 84 15.72 -24.85 11.27
C CYS A 84 14.76 -25.88 10.67
N THR A 85 14.25 -26.77 11.53
CA THR A 85 13.23 -27.78 11.22
C THR A 85 11.83 -27.27 11.53
N TYR A 86 10.81 -27.88 10.94
CA TYR A 86 9.41 -27.65 11.34
C TYR A 86 9.13 -28.34 12.68
N SER A 87 8.73 -27.58 13.70
CA SER A 87 8.31 -28.15 14.99
C SER A 87 6.84 -27.88 15.32
N GLY A 88 6.17 -26.95 14.64
CA GLY A 88 4.74 -26.67 14.77
C GLY A 88 4.27 -26.26 16.17
N SER A 89 5.17 -26.23 17.16
CA SER A 89 4.86 -26.14 18.60
C SER A 89 5.64 -25.05 19.32
N GLY A 90 6.63 -24.41 18.66
CA GLY A 90 7.49 -23.39 19.27
C GLY A 90 8.33 -23.90 20.45
N ALA A 91 8.30 -25.20 20.72
CA ALA A 91 8.86 -25.81 21.91
C ALA A 91 10.26 -26.41 21.69
N LYS A 92 10.65 -26.62 20.43
CA LYS A 92 11.97 -27.16 20.08
C LYS A 92 12.97 -26.05 19.76
N VAL A 93 14.22 -26.33 20.10
CA VAL A 93 15.43 -25.50 19.93
C VAL A 93 15.65 -25.04 18.47
N ASN A 94 15.21 -25.82 17.47
CA ASN A 94 15.41 -25.52 16.05
C ASN A 94 14.07 -25.36 15.31
N ASP A 95 13.12 -24.62 15.87
CA ASP A 95 11.84 -24.35 15.18
C ASP A 95 11.98 -23.19 14.20
N CYS A 96 11.50 -23.38 12.98
CA CYS A 96 11.45 -22.33 11.97
C CYS A 96 10.24 -21.41 12.25
N PRO A 97 10.40 -20.07 12.28
CA PRO A 97 9.26 -19.16 12.39
C PRO A 97 8.43 -19.06 11.10
N GLY A 98 8.96 -19.58 9.99
CA GLY A 98 8.45 -19.33 8.65
C GLY A 98 8.94 -17.98 8.09
N HIS A 99 9.13 -17.93 6.78
CA HIS A 99 9.60 -16.75 6.07
C HIS A 99 8.66 -16.39 4.93
N PHE A 100 8.35 -15.09 4.81
CA PHE A 100 7.41 -14.61 3.81
C PHE A 100 7.99 -14.68 2.39
N GLY A 101 7.14 -15.06 1.45
CA GLY A 101 7.34 -14.89 0.02
C GLY A 101 6.66 -13.62 -0.47
N HIS A 102 6.76 -13.35 -1.77
CA HIS A 102 5.92 -12.34 -2.40
C HIS A 102 5.52 -12.79 -3.82
N ILE A 103 4.39 -12.26 -4.28
CA ILE A 103 3.95 -12.34 -5.67
C ILE A 103 3.84 -10.91 -6.19
N GLU A 104 4.56 -10.61 -7.26
CA GLU A 104 4.42 -9.35 -7.98
C GLU A 104 3.25 -9.43 -8.96
N LEU A 105 2.31 -8.50 -8.84
CA LEU A 105 1.14 -8.46 -9.69
C LEU A 105 1.48 -7.81 -11.03
N ALA A 106 1.01 -8.41 -12.13
CA ALA A 106 1.17 -7.82 -13.46
C ALA A 106 0.46 -6.46 -13.59
N ARG A 107 -0.61 -6.25 -12.83
CA ARG A 107 -1.32 -4.97 -12.70
C ARG A 107 -1.73 -4.71 -11.25
N PRO A 108 -1.66 -3.45 -10.80
CA PRO A 108 -2.24 -3.03 -9.53
C PRO A 108 -3.69 -3.46 -9.33
N MET A 109 -4.06 -3.78 -8.09
CA MET A 109 -5.41 -4.20 -7.70
C MET A 109 -5.88 -3.47 -6.44
N PHE A 110 -7.18 -3.23 -6.33
CA PHE A 110 -7.76 -2.70 -5.09
C PHE A 110 -7.73 -3.76 -3.99
N HIS A 111 -7.22 -3.39 -2.81
CA HIS A 111 -7.44 -4.19 -1.61
C HIS A 111 -8.91 -4.11 -1.20
N VAL A 112 -9.60 -5.25 -1.09
CA VAL A 112 -11.05 -5.32 -0.81
C VAL A 112 -11.42 -4.60 0.50
N GLY A 113 -10.56 -4.69 1.52
CA GLY A 113 -10.74 -3.99 2.79
C GLY A 113 -10.59 -2.47 2.72
N PHE A 114 -9.89 -1.94 1.71
CA PHE A 114 -9.56 -0.51 1.61
C PHE A 114 -10.30 0.22 0.50
N ILE A 115 -11.04 -0.46 -0.37
CA ILE A 115 -11.75 0.17 -1.50
C ILE A 115 -12.66 1.34 -1.07
N LYS A 116 -13.32 1.23 0.10
CA LYS A 116 -14.15 2.30 0.67
C LYS A 116 -13.33 3.52 1.07
N ILE A 117 -12.15 3.29 1.64
CA ILE A 117 -11.22 4.35 2.06
C ILE A 117 -10.61 5.00 0.81
N CYS A 118 -10.21 4.22 -0.20
CA CYS A 118 -9.73 4.76 -1.48
C CYS A 118 -10.77 5.68 -2.13
N LYS A 119 -12.04 5.29 -2.14
CA LYS A 119 -13.14 6.16 -2.60
C LYS A 119 -13.21 7.48 -1.82
N GLN A 120 -13.12 7.43 -0.49
CA GLN A 120 -13.17 8.64 0.34
C GLN A 120 -11.99 9.57 0.04
N ILE A 121 -10.77 9.02 -0.09
CA ILE A 121 -9.57 9.78 -0.45
C ILE A 121 -9.76 10.44 -1.82
N LEU A 122 -10.20 9.68 -2.83
CA LEU A 122 -10.45 10.19 -4.18
C LEU A 122 -11.45 11.36 -4.20
N SER A 123 -12.46 11.35 -3.33
CA SER A 123 -13.39 12.48 -3.18
C SER A 123 -12.82 13.69 -2.44
N CYS A 124 -11.68 13.55 -1.75
CA CYS A 124 -11.03 14.65 -1.01
C CYS A 124 -9.91 15.33 -1.79
N ILE A 125 -9.39 14.68 -2.83
CA ILE A 125 -8.30 15.15 -3.67
C ILE A 125 -8.77 15.48 -5.08
N CYS A 126 -8.02 16.30 -5.79
CA CYS A 126 -8.27 16.56 -7.20
C CYS A 126 -7.84 15.37 -8.07
N PHE A 127 -8.70 14.95 -8.99
CA PHE A 127 -8.41 13.86 -9.94
C PHE A 127 -7.22 14.17 -10.88
N HIS A 128 -6.91 15.44 -11.12
CA HIS A 128 -5.87 15.87 -12.05
C HIS A 128 -4.56 16.26 -11.35
N CYS A 129 -4.61 17.12 -10.33
CA CYS A 129 -3.40 17.59 -9.63
C CYS A 129 -3.08 16.83 -8.34
N SER A 130 -3.93 15.90 -7.89
CA SER A 130 -3.75 15.07 -6.67
C SER A 130 -3.68 15.85 -5.34
N LYS A 131 -3.90 17.17 -5.37
CA LYS A 131 -3.93 18.04 -4.19
C LYS A 131 -5.25 17.93 -3.45
N VAL A 132 -5.24 18.11 -2.12
CA VAL A 132 -6.46 18.18 -1.31
C VAL A 132 -7.28 19.41 -1.73
N LEU A 133 -8.60 19.22 -1.88
CA LEU A 133 -9.53 20.22 -2.42
C LEU A 133 -9.88 21.35 -1.45
N VAL A 134 -9.40 21.26 -0.22
CA VAL A 134 -9.74 22.15 0.90
C VAL A 134 -8.47 22.58 1.60
N ASP A 135 -8.55 23.74 2.22
CA ASP A 135 -7.43 24.46 2.79
C ASP A 135 -7.86 25.12 4.11
N GLU A 136 -6.92 25.70 4.85
CA GLU A 136 -7.14 26.30 6.18
C GLU A 136 -8.10 27.50 6.18
N ARG A 137 -8.45 28.01 4.99
CA ARG A 137 -9.47 29.06 4.80
C ARG A 137 -10.86 28.60 5.23
N ASP A 138 -11.20 27.31 5.12
CA ASP A 138 -12.48 26.78 5.61
C ASP A 138 -12.40 26.49 7.13
N HIS A 139 -13.29 27.12 7.91
CA HIS A 139 -13.36 26.93 9.36
C HIS A 139 -13.61 25.46 9.75
N ARG A 140 -14.31 24.69 8.91
CA ARG A 140 -14.59 23.26 9.12
C ARG A 140 -13.34 22.42 8.90
N PHE A 141 -12.50 22.80 7.94
CA PHE A 141 -11.23 22.13 7.68
C PHE A 141 -10.26 22.36 8.84
N ARG A 142 -10.16 23.58 9.35
CA ARG A 142 -9.40 23.87 10.60
C ARG A 142 -9.89 23.04 11.79
N ALA A 143 -11.20 22.85 11.91
CA ALA A 143 -11.75 21.99 12.96
C ALA A 143 -11.38 20.51 12.75
N ALA A 144 -11.35 20.03 11.50
CA ALA A 144 -10.88 18.69 11.16
C ALA A 144 -9.39 18.50 11.49
N MET A 145 -8.54 19.49 11.21
CA MET A 145 -7.09 19.42 11.48
C MET A 145 -6.76 19.29 12.98
N ARG A 146 -7.63 19.77 13.88
CA ARG A 146 -7.48 19.57 15.33
C ARG A 146 -7.79 18.15 15.78
N GLN A 147 -8.39 17.32 14.92
CA GLN A 147 -8.76 15.95 15.28
C GLN A 147 -7.55 15.02 15.26
N LYS A 148 -7.21 14.45 16.43
CA LYS A 148 -6.08 13.51 16.58
C LYS A 148 -6.34 12.18 15.88
N ASN A 149 -7.59 11.68 15.90
CA ASN A 149 -7.94 10.42 15.24
C ASN A 149 -8.03 10.60 13.72
N GLY A 150 -7.12 9.96 12.98
CA GLY A 150 -7.03 10.05 11.52
C GLY A 150 -8.29 9.58 10.77
N GLN A 151 -8.95 8.51 11.23
CA GLN A 151 -10.18 8.03 10.59
C GLN A 151 -11.32 9.05 10.70
N ARG A 152 -11.46 9.70 11.86
CA ARG A 152 -12.45 10.76 12.06
C ARG A 152 -12.10 12.00 11.23
N ARG A 153 -10.81 12.34 11.13
CA ARG A 153 -10.32 13.44 10.28
C ARG A 153 -10.68 13.22 8.82
N LEU A 154 -10.38 12.05 8.25
CA LEU A 154 -10.74 11.70 6.87
C LEU A 154 -12.23 11.85 6.63
N LYS A 155 -13.07 11.37 7.56
CA LYS A 155 -14.53 11.50 7.45
C LYS A 155 -14.96 12.97 7.44
N MET A 156 -14.42 13.81 8.32
CA MET A 156 -14.73 15.23 8.35
C MET A 156 -14.31 15.94 7.06
N VAL A 157 -13.11 15.67 6.55
CA VAL A 157 -12.61 16.23 5.28
C VAL A 157 -13.49 15.76 4.11
N TYR A 158 -13.86 14.48 4.08
CA TYR A 158 -14.76 13.92 3.07
C TYR A 158 -16.13 14.62 3.04
N GLU A 159 -16.73 14.88 4.19
CA GLU A 159 -18.02 15.58 4.26
C GLU A 159 -17.96 17.01 3.71
N ILE A 160 -16.80 17.66 3.79
CA ILE A 160 -16.57 19.00 3.22
C ILE A 160 -16.37 18.89 1.69
N CYS A 161 -15.58 17.92 1.23
CA CYS A 161 -15.18 17.81 -0.18
C CYS A 161 -16.23 17.14 -1.08
N LYS A 162 -17.10 16.27 -0.55
CA LYS A 162 -18.03 15.44 -1.35
C LYS A 162 -18.93 16.20 -2.34
N ASN A 163 -19.22 17.47 -2.04
CA ASN A 163 -20.11 18.32 -2.83
C ASN A 163 -19.35 19.32 -3.73
N LYS A 164 -18.01 19.37 -3.67
CA LYS A 164 -17.22 20.22 -4.56
C LYS A 164 -17.22 19.64 -5.97
N GLY A 165 -17.61 20.44 -6.96
CA GLY A 165 -17.64 20.04 -8.38
C GLY A 165 -16.42 20.47 -9.19
N MET A 166 -15.55 21.30 -8.63
CA MET A 166 -14.40 21.89 -9.31
C MET A 166 -13.25 22.13 -8.34
N CYS A 167 -12.03 21.98 -8.82
CA CYS A 167 -10.80 22.33 -8.09
C CYS A 167 -10.51 23.81 -8.29
N GLU A 168 -10.49 24.62 -7.22
CA GLU A 168 -10.26 26.07 -7.33
C GLU A 168 -8.82 26.34 -7.79
N TYR A 169 -8.67 27.28 -8.72
CA TYR A 169 -7.37 27.70 -9.23
C TYR A 169 -6.58 28.46 -8.13
N GLY A 170 -5.26 28.28 -8.07
CA GLY A 170 -4.39 29.22 -7.35
C GLY A 170 -4.05 30.38 -8.26
N ASP A 171 -4.17 31.63 -7.79
CA ASP A 171 -3.96 32.83 -8.62
C ASP A 171 -2.73 32.75 -9.54
N GLU A 172 -2.92 33.19 -10.79
CA GLU A 172 -1.90 33.27 -11.86
C GLU A 172 -0.65 34.10 -11.47
N SER A 173 -0.73 34.88 -10.39
CA SER A 173 0.34 35.76 -9.89
C SER A 173 1.58 35.04 -9.34
N ASN A 174 1.59 33.70 -9.30
CA ASN A 174 2.70 32.92 -8.74
C ASN A 174 3.72 32.42 -9.77
N MET A 175 3.49 32.53 -11.09
CA MET A 175 4.55 32.20 -12.06
C MET A 175 5.65 33.27 -12.10
N GLU A 176 5.30 34.56 -12.03
CA GLU A 176 6.29 35.65 -12.02
C GLU A 176 7.08 35.70 -10.70
N LYS A 177 6.44 35.46 -9.55
CA LYS A 177 7.13 35.47 -8.24
C LYS A 177 8.06 34.28 -8.02
N VAL A 178 7.79 33.13 -8.64
CA VAL A 178 8.73 32.00 -8.63
C VAL A 178 9.96 32.34 -9.48
N GLN A 179 9.83 33.14 -10.54
CA GLN A 179 10.96 33.60 -11.36
C GLN A 179 11.81 34.66 -10.64
N GLU A 180 11.18 35.58 -9.88
CA GLU A 180 11.88 36.56 -9.05
C GLU A 180 12.63 35.93 -7.86
N GLY A 181 12.12 34.83 -7.31
CA GLY A 181 12.78 34.07 -6.25
C GLY A 181 14.06 33.34 -6.67
N TRP A 182 14.24 33.06 -7.97
CA TRP A 182 15.47 32.46 -8.50
C TRP A 182 16.58 33.50 -8.79
N ASN A 183 16.22 34.79 -8.86
CA ASN A 183 17.18 35.89 -9.02
C ASN A 183 17.57 36.60 -7.70
N LEU A 184 17.02 36.19 -6.56
CA LEU A 184 17.36 36.74 -5.23
C LEU A 184 18.26 35.81 -4.41
N GLY A 185 19.13 35.04 -5.08
CA GLY A 185 20.07 34.10 -4.48
C GLY A 185 21.36 34.72 -3.92
N LEU A 186 21.40 36.02 -3.62
CA LEU A 186 22.58 36.73 -3.12
C LEU A 186 22.19 37.85 -2.13
N GLN A 187 21.62 37.44 -0.99
CA GLN A 187 21.66 38.08 0.34
C GLN A 187 20.29 38.03 1.04
N GLY A 188 20.26 37.35 2.20
CA GLY A 188 19.26 37.57 3.25
C GLY A 188 18.02 36.68 3.16
N GLY A 189 17.90 35.76 4.12
CA GLY A 189 16.76 34.85 4.25
C GLY A 189 15.43 35.58 4.46
N ILE A 190 14.39 35.06 3.82
CA ILE A 190 13.02 35.56 3.95
C ILE A 190 12.45 35.04 5.28
N THR A 191 12.09 35.95 6.18
CA THR A 191 11.37 35.65 7.42
C THR A 191 9.90 35.34 7.12
N ASN A 192 9.32 34.43 7.92
CA ASN A 192 8.00 33.82 7.76
C ASN A 192 6.78 34.77 7.94
N GLU A 193 6.99 36.10 7.94
CA GLU A 193 5.98 37.11 8.29
C GLU A 193 5.39 37.88 7.09
N GLN A 194 5.85 37.61 5.86
CA GLN A 194 5.38 38.28 4.64
C GLN A 194 4.85 37.32 3.57
N ALA A 195 4.31 36.16 4.00
CA ALA A 195 3.51 35.34 3.11
C ALA A 195 2.18 36.07 2.81
N PRO A 196 1.81 36.32 1.54
CA PRO A 196 0.51 36.88 1.19
C PRO A 196 -0.60 35.97 1.75
N LYS A 197 -1.57 36.54 2.46
CA LYS A 197 -2.64 35.78 3.13
C LYS A 197 -3.72 35.21 2.19
N ASP A 198 -3.67 35.54 0.91
CA ASP A 198 -4.66 35.13 -0.10
C ASP A 198 -4.05 34.29 -1.23
N VAL A 199 -3.17 33.35 -0.89
CA VAL A 199 -2.78 32.32 -1.85
C VAL A 199 -3.95 31.32 -1.92
N GLY A 200 -4.66 31.28 -3.06
CA GLY A 200 -5.59 30.20 -3.35
C GLY A 200 -4.95 28.84 -3.10
N HIS A 201 -5.73 27.78 -2.87
CA HIS A 201 -5.19 26.46 -2.54
C HIS A 201 -4.40 25.80 -3.69
N GLY A 202 -4.04 26.52 -4.76
CA GLY A 202 -3.09 26.07 -5.78
C GLY A 202 -3.59 24.93 -6.64
N GLY A 203 -4.91 24.85 -6.87
CA GLY A 203 -5.52 23.83 -7.70
C GLY A 203 -5.44 24.15 -9.19
N CYS A 204 -5.91 23.21 -10.03
CA CYS A 204 -5.74 23.27 -11.49
C CYS A 204 -6.99 23.70 -12.27
N GLY A 205 -8.10 24.07 -11.62
CA GLY A 205 -9.36 24.42 -12.31
C GLY A 205 -10.16 23.22 -12.85
N GLY A 206 -9.63 22.00 -12.72
CA GLY A 206 -10.26 20.79 -13.26
C GLY A 206 -11.60 20.45 -12.61
N ARG A 207 -12.54 19.95 -13.41
CA ARG A 207 -13.82 19.43 -12.91
C ARG A 207 -13.60 18.12 -12.14
N LEU A 208 -14.35 17.97 -11.06
CA LEU A 208 -14.24 16.81 -10.18
C LEU A 208 -15.31 15.78 -10.55
N PRO A 209 -14.93 14.51 -10.76
CA PRO A 209 -15.90 13.47 -10.99
C PRO A 209 -16.53 12.98 -9.68
N LYS A 210 -17.67 12.32 -9.81
CA LYS A 210 -18.31 11.57 -8.73
C LYS A 210 -17.85 10.11 -8.77
N TYR A 211 -17.60 9.54 -7.58
CA TYR A 211 -17.15 8.16 -7.45
C TYR A 211 -18.26 7.26 -6.89
N ARG A 212 -18.45 6.09 -7.50
CA ARG A 212 -19.38 5.05 -7.03
C ARG A 212 -18.65 3.72 -6.91
N GLN A 213 -18.91 2.99 -5.82
CA GLN A 213 -18.43 1.62 -5.67
C GLN A 213 -19.49 0.67 -6.20
N VAL A 214 -19.11 -0.25 -7.08
CA VAL A 214 -19.95 -1.32 -7.62
C VAL A 214 -19.20 -2.64 -7.40
N GLY A 215 -19.59 -3.39 -6.38
CA GLY A 215 -18.86 -4.58 -5.95
C GLY A 215 -17.41 -4.27 -5.55
N ILE A 216 -16.46 -4.89 -6.25
CA ILE A 216 -15.00 -4.69 -6.08
C ILE A 216 -14.41 -3.63 -7.02
N SER A 217 -15.23 -2.96 -7.83
CA SER A 217 -14.79 -1.96 -8.79
C SER A 217 -15.22 -0.56 -8.35
N LEU A 218 -14.39 0.44 -8.69
CA LEU A 218 -14.75 1.85 -8.58
C LEU A 218 -15.14 2.38 -9.96
N GLN A 219 -16.23 3.12 -10.01
CA GLN A 219 -16.70 3.84 -11.19
C GLN A 219 -16.57 5.34 -10.97
N VAL A 220 -16.27 6.04 -12.06
CA VAL A 220 -16.09 7.49 -12.11
C VAL A 220 -17.10 8.07 -13.11
N GLU A 221 -17.77 9.15 -12.70
CA GLU A 221 -18.77 9.87 -13.51
C GLU A 221 -18.40 11.35 -13.54
N PHE A 222 -18.12 11.90 -14.72
CA PHE A 222 -17.77 13.32 -14.87
C PHE A 222 -19.04 14.16 -15.07
N PRO A 223 -19.22 15.29 -14.36
CA PRO A 223 -20.35 16.18 -14.56
C PRO A 223 -20.22 16.95 -15.90
N GLU A 224 -21.03 16.56 -16.88
CA GLU A 224 -21.08 17.16 -18.22
C GLU A 224 -21.68 18.57 -18.23
N THR A 225 -21.05 19.48 -19.00
CA THR A 225 -21.72 20.53 -19.79
C THR A 225 -21.00 20.69 -21.13
N MET A 226 -20.82 19.61 -21.87
CA MET A 226 -20.46 19.64 -23.30
C MET A 226 -21.23 18.52 -23.98
N GLU A 227 -22.48 18.80 -24.29
CA GLU A 227 -23.12 18.26 -25.49
C GLU A 227 -22.28 18.73 -26.70
N ASP A 228 -22.11 17.89 -27.74
CA ASP A 228 -21.44 18.15 -29.04
C ASP A 228 -20.09 17.45 -29.36
N ILE A 229 -19.87 16.20 -28.92
CA ILE A 229 -18.94 15.30 -29.65
C ILE A 229 -19.64 13.95 -29.93
N PRO A 230 -19.97 13.63 -31.20
CA PRO A 230 -20.52 12.33 -31.57
C PRO A 230 -19.45 11.25 -31.37
N GLY A 231 -19.69 10.30 -30.47
CA GLY A 231 -18.77 9.23 -30.12
C GLY A 231 -18.24 9.25 -28.68
N SER A 232 -18.69 10.19 -27.83
CA SER A 232 -18.33 10.23 -26.41
C SER A 232 -18.86 9.00 -25.67
N GLY A 233 -17.95 8.09 -25.31
CA GLY A 233 -18.24 6.86 -24.58
C GLY A 233 -18.92 7.10 -23.23
N ASP A 234 -19.49 6.02 -22.70
CA ASP A 234 -20.31 5.98 -21.48
C ASP A 234 -19.91 6.99 -20.39
N LYS A 235 -20.89 7.79 -19.93
CA LYS A 235 -20.77 8.77 -18.83
C LYS A 235 -20.20 8.19 -17.54
N LYS A 236 -20.24 6.86 -17.41
CA LYS A 236 -19.73 6.08 -16.29
C LYS A 236 -18.63 5.17 -16.79
N GLN A 237 -17.43 5.40 -16.30
CA GLN A 237 -16.27 4.59 -16.64
C GLN A 237 -15.79 3.82 -15.41
N ASN A 238 -15.32 2.60 -15.61
CA ASN A 238 -14.60 1.88 -14.57
C ASN A 238 -13.24 2.56 -14.36
N LEU A 239 -12.90 2.88 -13.12
CA LEU A 239 -11.65 3.51 -12.75
C LEU A 239 -10.62 2.41 -12.40
N PRO A 240 -9.62 2.15 -13.27
CA PRO A 240 -8.63 1.13 -13.01
C PRO A 240 -7.74 1.50 -11.81
N ALA A 241 -7.29 0.49 -11.08
CA ALA A 241 -6.44 0.66 -9.90
C ALA A 241 -5.11 1.37 -10.25
N ASP A 242 -4.56 1.14 -11.44
CA ASP A 242 -3.33 1.77 -11.94
C ASP A 242 -3.47 3.30 -11.98
N LYS A 243 -4.63 3.79 -12.42
CA LYS A 243 -4.89 5.23 -12.46
C LYS A 243 -4.99 5.79 -11.04
N VAL A 244 -5.69 5.10 -10.14
CA VAL A 244 -5.78 5.52 -8.72
C VAL A 244 -4.41 5.52 -8.06
N LEU A 245 -3.58 4.51 -8.32
CA LEU A 245 -2.21 4.43 -7.83
C LEU A 245 -1.37 5.63 -8.29
N SER A 246 -1.46 6.02 -9.56
CA SER A 246 -0.73 7.21 -10.06
C SER A 246 -1.15 8.51 -9.38
N ILE A 247 -2.45 8.66 -9.10
CA ILE A 247 -2.99 9.82 -8.36
C ILE A 247 -2.47 9.78 -6.92
N PHE A 248 -2.56 8.64 -6.25
CA PHE A 248 -2.15 8.50 -4.85
C PHE A 248 -0.65 8.69 -4.64
N LYS A 249 0.18 8.30 -5.61
CA LYS A 249 1.63 8.55 -5.57
C LYS A 249 1.99 10.04 -5.56
N ASN A 250 1.18 10.86 -6.22
CA ASN A 250 1.38 12.31 -6.33
C ASN A 250 0.86 13.09 -5.11
N ILE A 251 0.20 12.43 -4.15
CA ILE A 251 -0.23 13.07 -2.89
C ILE A 251 1.02 13.40 -2.07
N THR A 252 1.13 14.65 -1.63
CA THR A 252 2.24 15.12 -0.80
C THR A 252 2.15 14.59 0.64
N ASP A 253 3.26 14.58 1.37
CA ASP A 253 3.25 14.15 2.78
C ASP A 253 2.38 15.06 3.66
N ALA A 254 2.34 16.36 3.35
CA ALA A 254 1.46 17.32 4.01
C ALA A 254 -0.02 16.98 3.78
N ASP A 255 -0.39 16.68 2.53
CA ASP A 255 -1.73 16.26 2.16
C ASP A 255 -2.11 14.90 2.78
N CYS A 256 -1.16 13.97 2.88
CA CYS A 256 -1.37 12.69 3.59
C CYS A 256 -1.77 12.94 5.05
N ILE A 257 -1.04 13.82 5.75
CA ILE A 257 -1.33 14.18 7.14
C ILE A 257 -2.69 14.88 7.23
N ALA A 258 -3.01 15.79 6.31
CA ALA A 258 -4.29 16.47 6.27
C ALA A 258 -5.48 15.50 6.13
N LEU A 259 -5.32 14.47 5.30
CA LEU A 259 -6.30 13.39 5.10
C LEU A 259 -6.37 12.41 6.30
N GLY A 260 -5.45 12.50 7.26
CA GLY A 260 -5.42 11.63 8.44
C GLY A 260 -4.56 10.37 8.29
N PHE A 261 -3.71 10.32 7.26
CA PHE A 261 -2.73 9.26 7.03
C PHE A 261 -1.37 9.61 7.63
N ASN A 262 -0.52 8.60 7.78
CA ASN A 262 0.86 8.78 8.22
C ASN A 262 1.80 8.44 7.06
N PRO A 263 2.61 9.40 6.56
CA PRO A 263 3.46 9.17 5.38
C PRO A 263 4.57 8.13 5.61
N ARG A 264 4.90 7.81 6.86
CA ARG A 264 5.90 6.78 7.20
C ARG A 264 5.32 5.38 7.34
N TRP A 265 4.07 5.26 7.79
CA TRP A 265 3.51 3.98 8.22
C TRP A 265 2.25 3.55 7.46
N ALA A 266 1.57 4.47 6.77
CA ALA A 266 0.31 4.19 6.08
C ALA A 266 0.05 5.24 4.99
N ARG A 267 0.86 5.27 3.93
CA ARG A 267 0.58 6.15 2.79
C ARG A 267 -0.63 5.68 1.98
N PRO A 268 -1.41 6.59 1.39
CA PRO A 268 -2.55 6.26 0.53
C PRO A 268 -2.24 5.30 -0.63
N ASP A 269 -1.09 5.44 -1.28
CA ASP A 269 -0.71 4.59 -2.42
C ASP A 269 -0.48 3.12 -2.04
N TRP A 270 -0.12 2.84 -0.79
CA TRP A 270 0.05 1.47 -0.28
C TRP A 270 -1.27 0.73 -0.08
N LEU A 271 -2.41 1.43 -0.16
CA LEU A 271 -3.74 0.80 -0.14
C LEU A 271 -4.06 0.06 -1.45
N ILE A 272 -3.31 0.33 -2.52
CA ILE A 272 -3.40 -0.36 -3.80
C ILE A 272 -2.32 -1.45 -3.84
N LEU A 273 -2.75 -2.70 -4.02
CA LEU A 273 -1.86 -3.84 -4.06
C LEU A 273 -1.10 -3.87 -5.39
N THR A 274 0.22 -3.89 -5.31
CA THR A 274 1.13 -4.18 -6.43
C THR A 274 1.94 -5.44 -6.17
N LEU A 275 2.17 -5.73 -4.88
CA LEU A 275 2.81 -6.94 -4.37
C LEU A 275 1.89 -7.55 -3.32
N ILE A 276 1.74 -8.87 -3.38
CA ILE A 276 1.03 -9.64 -2.36
C ILE A 276 2.08 -10.40 -1.54
N PRO A 277 2.16 -10.16 -0.21
CA PRO A 277 2.99 -10.99 0.65
C PRO A 277 2.41 -12.40 0.69
N VAL A 278 3.24 -13.40 0.44
CA VAL A 278 2.83 -14.80 0.52
C VAL A 278 3.20 -15.33 1.89
N PRO A 279 2.23 -15.80 2.69
CA PRO A 279 2.52 -16.31 4.02
C PRO A 279 3.33 -17.61 3.93
N PRO A 280 4.18 -17.89 4.94
CA PRO A 280 4.94 -19.14 4.98
C PRO A 280 4.03 -20.36 5.19
N PRO A 281 4.51 -21.58 4.90
CA PRO A 281 3.75 -22.83 5.11
C PRO A 281 3.20 -23.02 6.53
N HIS A 282 3.80 -22.39 7.55
CA HIS A 282 3.35 -22.43 8.94
C HIS A 282 1.96 -21.80 9.13
N VAL A 283 1.56 -20.88 8.25
CA VAL A 283 0.23 -20.23 8.26
C VAL A 283 -0.75 -20.97 7.36
N ARG A 284 -0.25 -21.75 6.40
CA ARG A 284 -1.01 -22.51 5.39
C ARG A 284 -0.49 -23.96 5.33
N PRO A 285 -0.72 -24.77 6.37
CA PRO A 285 -0.08 -26.06 6.53
C PRO A 285 -0.55 -27.06 5.46
N SER A 286 0.38 -27.88 4.96
CA SER A 286 0.08 -29.00 4.06
C SER A 286 0.04 -30.30 4.87
N VAL A 287 -0.93 -31.17 4.58
CA VAL A 287 -1.08 -32.48 5.21
C VAL A 287 -0.79 -33.57 4.18
N ALA A 288 0.25 -34.35 4.46
CA ALA A 288 0.54 -35.57 3.72
C ALA A 288 -0.04 -36.77 4.50
N ILE A 289 -0.96 -37.51 3.89
CA ILE A 289 -1.39 -38.83 4.37
C ILE A 289 -0.54 -39.86 3.63
N ASP A 290 0.15 -40.74 4.36
CA ASP A 290 1.04 -41.75 3.77
C ASP A 290 0.33 -42.55 2.68
N GLY A 291 0.86 -42.50 1.45
CA GLY A 291 0.33 -43.20 0.28
C GLY A 291 -0.78 -42.48 -0.50
N ALA A 292 -1.26 -41.32 -0.03
CA ALA A 292 -2.26 -40.49 -0.71
C ALA A 292 -1.66 -39.19 -1.29
N ALA A 293 -2.44 -38.51 -2.14
CA ALA A 293 -2.10 -37.17 -2.59
C ALA A 293 -2.04 -36.19 -1.40
N ARG A 294 -1.11 -35.23 -1.45
CA ARG A 294 -1.00 -34.17 -0.43
C ARG A 294 -2.24 -33.28 -0.47
N GLY A 295 -2.83 -33.02 0.69
CA GLY A 295 -3.87 -32.01 0.87
C GLY A 295 -3.23 -30.69 1.29
N GLU A 296 -3.44 -29.65 0.50
CA GLU A 296 -2.97 -28.30 0.81
C GLU A 296 -4.06 -27.53 1.58
N ASP A 297 -3.65 -26.50 2.34
CA ASP A 297 -4.58 -25.60 3.02
C ASP A 297 -5.42 -24.77 2.03
N ASP A 298 -6.62 -24.37 2.44
CA ASP A 298 -7.54 -23.55 1.62
C ASP A 298 -6.91 -22.22 1.17
N LEU A 299 -5.97 -21.64 1.93
CA LEU A 299 -5.25 -20.42 1.51
C LEU A 299 -4.27 -20.68 0.35
N THR A 300 -3.86 -21.93 0.15
CA THR A 300 -2.95 -22.33 -0.93
C THR A 300 -3.72 -22.65 -2.22
N HIS A 301 -4.99 -23.06 -2.11
CA HIS A 301 -5.88 -23.36 -3.23
C HIS A 301 -6.39 -22.10 -3.94
#